data_AF-A0A7K4FS01-F1
#
_entry.id   AF-A0A7K4FS01-F1
#
_cell.length_a   1.000
_cell.length_b   1.000
_cell.length_c   1.000
_cell.angle_alpha   90.00
_cell.angle_beta   90.00
_cell.angle_gamma   90.00
#
_symmetry.space_group_name_H-M   'P 1'
#
loop_
_entity.id
_entity.type
_entity.pdbx_description
1 polymer ?
#
loop_
_entity_poly.entity_id
_entity_poly.type
_entity_poly.pdbx_seq_one_letter_code
_entity_poly.pdbx_strand_id
1 'polypeptide(L)'
;MVDKWHHDINESSSIFQGYLENMFSQNKIGFKISYINNDKQKLQSVNYDHFKSLFIHEINSLLEKRGTEGYEYTKIQDLENGITIIYPKITNDTEYGDSGEFDLYPQTAICPKCHKYIRLKKPEDFCNCGVPLDQFTFVAFCDECGAHYPLDVTSNILNNCPKCKQKNSLRVINWQQADNISSYRVSCTNCKYTQPLVLFKCNHTSRQNHRIMSNKPQNKFRATTARAGAILHPMILTMPNIPTMSESTDKSFSQAFTHFFKQVGPELKEDLLYLPDFWSTLDTIRSFWEKKKVIDIMENSDITNSQSADIKVKISFIHTLISVAYNMVENNRSRELVNRENYGIDEIEECLDSVKNKYLDIREQQGVYLLDAHHESNNDDISPVKSIPESGYEDNGEYLEKLGIEKINFIPDFKLLQANIGIIDGSTRREVLLFRTIQTENKPTVYI
;
A
#
# COMPACT_ATOMS: atom_id res chain seq x y z
N MET A 1 7.25 21.91 -13.64
CA MET A 1 6.72 21.29 -12.42
C MET A 1 5.89 20.10 -12.89
N VAL A 2 6.38 18.89 -12.68
CA VAL A 2 5.71 17.66 -13.09
C VAL A 2 4.74 17.29 -11.96
N ASP A 3 3.45 17.21 -12.28
CA ASP A 3 2.41 16.76 -11.36
C ASP A 3 2.76 15.35 -10.84
N LYS A 4 3.38 15.27 -9.66
CA LYS A 4 3.99 14.06 -9.08
C LYS A 4 3.00 12.93 -8.74
N TRP A 5 1.71 13.09 -9.02
CA TRP A 5 0.65 12.21 -8.52
C TRP A 5 -0.45 11.90 -9.55
N HIS A 6 -0.13 11.88 -10.86
CA HIS A 6 -1.05 11.27 -11.83
C HIS A 6 -0.89 9.74 -11.81
N HIS A 7 -1.83 9.08 -11.13
CA HIS A 7 -1.99 7.63 -11.18
C HIS A 7 -3.02 7.28 -12.25
N ASP A 8 -2.57 7.07 -13.49
CA ASP A 8 -3.41 6.51 -14.57
C ASP A 8 -3.47 4.98 -14.41
N ILE A 9 -4.15 4.51 -13.37
CA ILE A 9 -4.47 3.08 -13.21
C ILE A 9 -5.87 2.87 -13.80
N ASN A 10 -6.01 1.92 -14.73
CA ASN A 10 -7.28 1.64 -15.41
C ASN A 10 -8.34 1.13 -14.41
N GLU A 11 -9.61 1.52 -14.55
CA GLU A 11 -10.74 1.00 -13.75
C GLU A 11 -10.87 -0.54 -13.86
N SER A 12 -10.38 -1.12 -14.96
CA SER A 12 -10.32 -2.57 -15.18
C SER A 12 -9.17 -3.26 -14.44
N SER A 13 -8.30 -2.52 -13.77
CA SER A 13 -7.20 -3.09 -13.00
C SER A 13 -7.73 -3.80 -11.76
N SER A 14 -7.16 -4.96 -11.44
CA SER A 14 -7.38 -5.66 -10.18
C SER A 14 -7.17 -4.76 -8.96
N ILE A 15 -6.31 -3.76 -9.08
CA ILE A 15 -6.00 -2.78 -8.03
C ILE A 15 -7.19 -1.88 -7.70
N PHE A 16 -7.97 -1.45 -8.71
CA PHE A 16 -9.22 -0.74 -8.45
C PHE A 16 -10.32 -1.72 -8.02
N GLN A 17 -10.35 -2.93 -8.57
CA GLN A 17 -11.43 -3.89 -8.32
C GLN A 17 -11.23 -4.73 -7.04
N GLY A 18 -10.15 -4.48 -6.29
CA GLY A 18 -9.65 -5.38 -5.26
C GLY A 18 -9.66 -4.84 -3.83
N TYR A 19 -10.31 -3.71 -3.52
CA TYR A 19 -10.39 -3.22 -2.13
C TYR A 19 -11.74 -2.62 -1.74
N LEU A 20 -12.01 -2.60 -0.42
CA LEU A 20 -13.28 -2.14 0.15
C LEU A 20 -13.58 -0.68 -0.18
N GLU A 21 -14.87 -0.36 -0.32
CA GLU A 21 -15.41 0.96 -0.63
C GLU A 21 -15.05 1.51 -2.01
N ASN A 22 -14.19 0.85 -2.78
CA ASN A 22 -13.93 1.31 -4.13
C ASN A 22 -15.20 1.31 -4.97
N MET A 23 -15.31 2.30 -5.86
CA MET A 23 -16.43 2.45 -6.76
C MET A 23 -16.00 2.04 -8.17
N PHE A 24 -16.85 1.36 -8.90
CA PHE A 24 -16.64 1.03 -10.31
C PHE A 24 -17.97 1.08 -11.04
N SER A 25 -17.93 1.08 -12.37
CA SER A 25 -19.16 1.04 -13.17
C SER A 25 -19.16 -0.11 -14.17
N GLN A 26 -20.30 -0.79 -14.27
CA GLN A 26 -20.55 -1.83 -15.26
C GLN A 26 -21.89 -1.53 -15.93
N ASN A 27 -21.94 -1.51 -17.27
CA ASN A 27 -23.15 -1.20 -18.04
C ASN A 27 -23.85 0.09 -17.62
N LYS A 28 -23.08 1.15 -17.32
CA LYS A 28 -23.56 2.47 -16.81
C LYS A 28 -24.19 2.43 -15.41
N ILE A 29 -24.08 1.31 -14.70
CA ILE A 29 -24.49 1.15 -13.31
C ILE A 29 -23.24 1.21 -12.44
N GLY A 30 -23.23 2.10 -11.45
CA GLY A 30 -22.20 2.26 -10.44
C GLY A 30 -22.42 1.32 -9.26
N PHE A 31 -21.34 0.67 -8.85
CA PHE A 31 -21.26 -0.24 -7.73
C PHE A 31 -20.19 0.24 -6.76
N LYS A 32 -20.32 -0.17 -5.50
CA LYS A 32 -19.33 -0.02 -4.45
C LYS A 32 -19.01 -1.39 -3.87
N ILE A 33 -17.74 -1.69 -3.73
CA ILE A 33 -17.29 -2.93 -3.10
C ILE A 33 -17.64 -2.89 -1.60
N SER A 34 -18.47 -3.83 -1.14
CA SER A 34 -18.88 -3.95 0.26
C SER A 34 -18.09 -5.05 0.99
N TYR A 35 -17.68 -6.08 0.27
CA TYR A 35 -16.92 -7.20 0.80
C TYR A 35 -16.09 -7.86 -0.31
N ILE A 36 -14.92 -8.41 0.02
CA ILE A 36 -14.05 -9.14 -0.91
C ILE A 36 -13.61 -10.44 -0.25
N ASN A 37 -13.63 -11.53 -1.01
CA ASN A 37 -13.05 -12.79 -0.59
C ASN A 37 -11.52 -12.76 -0.70
N ASN A 38 -10.83 -13.30 0.30
CA ASN A 38 -9.39 -13.44 0.30
C ASN A 38 -8.96 -14.74 -0.38
N ASP A 39 -8.06 -14.68 -1.35
CA ASP A 39 -7.37 -15.84 -1.89
C ASP A 39 -6.16 -16.19 -1.01
N LYS A 40 -6.41 -17.04 -0.01
CA LYS A 40 -5.38 -17.49 0.93
C LYS A 40 -4.25 -18.27 0.25
N GLN A 41 -4.53 -18.96 -0.86
CA GLN A 41 -3.50 -19.75 -1.56
C GLN A 41 -2.53 -18.83 -2.30
N LYS A 42 -3.05 -17.80 -2.98
CA LYS A 42 -2.22 -16.77 -3.62
C LYS A 42 -1.45 -15.97 -2.58
N LEU A 43 -2.07 -15.63 -1.45
CA LEU A 43 -1.39 -14.91 -0.38
C LEU A 43 -0.21 -15.70 0.20
N GLN A 44 -0.29 -17.04 0.28
CA GLN A 44 0.84 -17.89 0.70
C GLN A 44 2.02 -17.89 -0.28
N SER A 45 1.80 -17.51 -1.54
CA SER A 45 2.86 -17.41 -2.55
C SER A 45 3.62 -16.08 -2.52
N VAL A 46 3.21 -15.15 -1.66
CA VAL A 46 3.82 -13.82 -1.47
C VAL A 46 4.41 -13.74 -0.07
N ASN A 47 5.68 -13.39 0.05
CA ASN A 47 6.33 -13.16 1.34
C ASN A 47 5.92 -11.79 1.91
N TYR A 48 4.66 -11.66 2.33
CA TYR A 48 4.10 -10.40 2.81
C TYR A 48 4.60 -10.00 4.20
N ASP A 49 5.07 -10.96 5.01
CA ASP A 49 5.67 -10.69 6.31
C ASP A 49 6.95 -9.86 6.17
N HIS A 50 7.70 -10.05 5.07
CA HIS A 50 8.83 -9.19 4.75
C HIS A 50 8.42 -7.71 4.58
N PHE A 51 7.35 -7.45 3.83
CA PHE A 51 6.90 -6.10 3.48
C PHE A 51 6.07 -5.42 4.57
N LYS A 52 5.65 -6.16 5.59
CA LYS A 52 4.75 -5.67 6.64
C LYS A 52 5.25 -4.40 7.33
N SER A 53 6.51 -4.41 7.78
CA SER A 53 7.11 -3.25 8.45
C SER A 53 7.21 -2.04 7.53
N LEU A 54 7.49 -2.28 6.25
CA LEU A 54 7.59 -1.23 5.23
C LEU A 54 6.23 -0.60 4.94
N PHE A 55 5.16 -1.41 4.84
CA PHE A 55 3.79 -0.89 4.74
C PHE A 55 3.42 -0.04 5.96
N ILE A 56 3.70 -0.52 7.18
CA ILE A 56 3.40 0.22 8.41
C ILE A 56 4.15 1.55 8.45
N HIS A 57 5.43 1.55 8.06
CA HIS A 57 6.23 2.77 7.99
C HIS A 57 5.62 3.78 7.01
N GLU A 58 5.33 3.36 5.78
CA GLU A 58 4.78 4.25 4.75
C GLU A 58 3.39 4.77 5.13
N ILE A 59 2.53 3.90 5.66
CA ILE A 59 1.21 4.28 6.18
C ILE A 59 1.35 5.31 7.31
N ASN A 60 2.23 5.08 8.28
CA ASN A 60 2.43 6.02 9.38
C ASN A 60 3.00 7.36 8.90
N SER A 61 3.92 7.36 7.93
CA SER A 61 4.42 8.58 7.28
C SER A 61 3.30 9.38 6.60
N LEU A 62 2.38 8.71 5.89
CA LEU A 62 1.23 9.36 5.26
C LEU A 62 0.22 9.87 6.30
N LEU A 63 -0.01 9.13 7.39
CA LEU A 63 -0.88 9.56 8.49
C LEU A 63 -0.29 10.76 9.24
N GLU A 64 1.02 10.79 9.46
CA GLU A 64 1.71 11.93 10.06
C GLU A 64 1.58 13.20 9.22
N LYS A 65 1.78 13.08 7.89
CA LYS A 65 1.57 14.19 6.95
C LYS A 65 0.15 14.74 7.07
N ARG A 66 -0.86 13.87 7.08
CA ARG A 66 -2.26 14.27 7.34
C ARG A 66 -2.42 14.98 8.69
N GLY A 67 -1.71 14.53 9.72
CA GLY A 67 -1.64 15.17 11.03
C GLY A 67 -1.13 16.60 11.00
N THR A 68 -0.05 16.85 10.27
CA THR A 68 0.53 18.20 10.13
C THR A 68 -0.45 19.20 9.49
N GLU A 69 -1.44 18.71 8.75
CA GLU A 69 -2.48 19.50 8.11
C GLU A 69 -3.71 19.75 9.01
N GLY A 70 -3.66 19.33 10.27
CA GLY A 70 -4.70 19.59 11.28
C GLY A 70 -5.84 18.58 11.31
N TYR A 71 -5.63 17.39 10.74
CA TYR A 71 -6.58 16.28 10.78
C TYR A 71 -6.23 15.30 11.91
N GLU A 72 -7.25 14.72 12.56
CA GLU A 72 -7.06 13.62 13.52
C GLU A 72 -6.52 12.39 12.78
N TYR A 73 -5.50 11.76 13.37
CA TYR A 73 -4.92 10.50 12.91
C TYR A 73 -4.40 9.70 14.10
N THR A 74 -4.33 8.38 13.92
CA THR A 74 -3.76 7.45 14.89
C THR A 74 -2.71 6.61 14.20
N LYS A 75 -1.48 6.61 14.71
CA LYS A 75 -0.41 5.74 14.21
C LYS A 75 -0.71 4.27 14.49
N ILE A 76 -0.29 3.40 13.59
CA ILE A 76 -0.27 1.96 13.78
C ILE A 76 0.89 1.66 14.74
N GLN A 77 0.59 1.11 15.92
CA GLN A 77 1.56 0.88 16.98
C GLN A 77 2.19 -0.52 16.97
N ASP A 78 1.51 -1.50 16.37
CA ASP A 78 1.93 -2.90 16.38
C ASP A 78 2.58 -3.27 15.04
N LEU A 79 3.90 -3.47 15.04
CA LEU A 79 4.65 -3.82 13.83
C LEU A 79 4.37 -5.25 13.35
N GLU A 80 4.10 -6.18 14.29
CA GLU A 80 3.91 -7.60 14.01
C GLU A 80 2.45 -7.96 13.72
N ASN A 81 1.45 -7.24 14.24
CA ASN A 81 0.02 -7.54 14.03
C ASN A 81 -0.87 -6.31 13.75
N GLY A 82 -0.28 -5.13 13.56
CA GLY A 82 -1.02 -3.89 13.39
C GLY A 82 -1.68 -3.70 12.03
N ILE A 83 -1.36 -4.54 11.04
CA ILE A 83 -2.02 -4.55 9.73
C ILE A 83 -2.47 -5.95 9.33
N THR A 84 -3.58 -5.99 8.59
CA THR A 84 -4.07 -7.19 7.90
C THR A 84 -3.66 -7.11 6.43
N ILE A 85 -3.21 -8.21 5.85
CA ILE A 85 -2.85 -8.28 4.43
C ILE A 85 -3.81 -9.23 3.73
N ILE A 86 -4.38 -8.80 2.61
CA ILE A 86 -5.38 -9.53 1.84
C ILE A 86 -4.95 -9.59 0.38
N TYR A 87 -5.05 -10.78 -0.21
CA TYR A 87 -4.98 -10.93 -1.66
C TYR A 87 -6.43 -11.09 -2.18
N PRO A 88 -6.96 -10.16 -2.98
CA PRO A 88 -8.34 -10.23 -3.44
C PRO A 88 -8.51 -11.44 -4.36
N LYS A 89 -9.55 -12.24 -4.11
CA LYS A 89 -9.91 -13.36 -4.99
C LYS A 89 -10.48 -12.82 -6.29
N ILE A 90 -9.75 -13.02 -7.38
CA ILE A 90 -10.17 -12.65 -8.73
C ILE A 90 -10.67 -13.92 -9.41
N THR A 91 -11.94 -13.90 -9.81
CA THR A 91 -12.58 -15.01 -10.52
C THR A 91 -12.68 -14.67 -12.00
N ASN A 92 -12.21 -15.56 -12.87
CA ASN A 92 -12.44 -15.45 -14.31
C ASN A 92 -13.80 -16.07 -14.68
N ASP A 93 -14.32 -15.75 -15.87
CA ASP A 93 -15.61 -16.26 -16.39
C ASP A 93 -15.74 -17.79 -16.38
N THR A 94 -14.61 -18.51 -16.30
CA THR A 94 -14.52 -19.97 -16.31
C THR A 94 -14.38 -20.61 -14.93
N GLU A 95 -14.09 -19.84 -13.88
CA GLU A 95 -13.87 -20.35 -12.53
C GLU A 95 -15.12 -20.23 -11.65
N TYR A 96 -15.51 -21.32 -11.00
CA TYR A 96 -16.61 -21.30 -10.03
C TYR A 96 -16.17 -20.64 -8.72
N GLY A 97 -16.84 -19.57 -8.33
CA GLY A 97 -16.71 -18.95 -7.00
C GLY A 97 -17.12 -17.48 -6.98
N ASP A 98 -17.30 -16.94 -5.78
CA ASP A 98 -17.61 -15.53 -5.58
C ASP A 98 -16.33 -14.72 -5.28
N SER A 99 -16.11 -13.60 -5.97
CA SER A 99 -14.99 -12.67 -5.71
C SER A 99 -15.26 -11.73 -4.54
N GLY A 100 -16.52 -11.46 -4.25
CA GLY A 100 -16.95 -10.57 -3.17
C GLY A 100 -18.42 -10.17 -3.28
N GLU A 101 -18.82 -9.19 -2.49
CA GLU A 101 -20.12 -8.54 -2.57
C GLU A 101 -19.98 -7.11 -3.07
N PHE A 102 -20.89 -6.72 -3.96
CA PHE A 102 -20.92 -5.41 -4.61
C PHE A 102 -22.29 -4.79 -4.42
N ASP A 103 -22.33 -3.66 -3.74
CA ASP A 103 -23.55 -2.90 -3.53
C ASP A 103 -23.73 -1.89 -4.66
N LEU A 104 -24.96 -1.75 -5.15
CA LEU A 104 -25.32 -0.61 -5.99
C LEU A 104 -24.98 0.70 -5.25
N TYR A 105 -24.24 1.61 -5.90
CA TYR A 105 -23.89 2.89 -5.30
C TYR A 105 -23.78 4.04 -6.33
N PRO A 106 -24.43 5.18 -6.07
CA PRO A 106 -25.40 5.43 -5.01
C PRO A 106 -26.70 4.63 -5.24
N GLN A 107 -27.43 4.35 -4.15
CA GLN A 107 -28.69 3.59 -4.18
C GLN A 107 -29.87 4.48 -4.57
N THR A 108 -29.70 5.19 -5.68
CA THR A 108 -30.59 6.23 -6.17
C THR A 108 -30.84 6.04 -7.65
N ALA A 109 -32.07 6.29 -8.06
CA ALA A 109 -32.51 6.10 -9.43
C ALA A 109 -33.33 7.29 -9.92
N ILE A 110 -33.48 7.38 -11.23
CA ILE A 110 -34.29 8.37 -11.91
C ILE A 110 -35.16 7.69 -12.97
N CYS A 111 -36.42 8.09 -13.04
CA CYS A 111 -37.30 7.61 -14.10
C CYS A 111 -36.99 8.33 -15.42
N PRO A 112 -36.66 7.63 -16.52
CA PRO A 112 -36.34 8.27 -17.80
C PRO A 112 -37.54 9.01 -18.43
N LYS A 113 -38.78 8.68 -18.04
CA LYS A 113 -39.99 9.29 -18.61
C LYS A 113 -40.44 10.55 -17.87
N CYS A 114 -40.40 10.56 -16.54
CA CYS A 114 -40.92 11.67 -15.73
C CYS A 114 -39.85 12.36 -14.87
N HIS A 115 -38.59 11.91 -14.98
CA HIS A 115 -37.42 12.38 -14.24
C HIS A 115 -37.60 12.44 -12.73
N LYS A 116 -38.48 11.60 -12.18
CA LYS A 116 -38.68 11.48 -10.72
C LYS A 116 -37.46 10.80 -10.10
N TYR A 117 -36.86 11.46 -9.12
CA TYR A 117 -35.79 10.94 -8.27
C TYR A 117 -36.32 9.93 -7.26
N ILE A 118 -35.66 8.79 -7.14
CA ILE A 118 -36.10 7.63 -6.39
C ILE A 118 -34.95 7.14 -5.50
N ARG A 119 -35.24 6.85 -4.23
CA ARG A 119 -34.29 6.18 -3.33
C ARG A 119 -34.64 4.70 -3.31
N LEU A 120 -33.71 3.85 -3.74
CA LEU A 120 -33.98 2.43 -3.97
C LEU A 120 -34.19 1.65 -2.66
N LYS A 121 -33.62 2.12 -1.54
CA LYS A 121 -33.83 1.52 -0.21
C LYS A 121 -35.17 1.90 0.45
N LYS A 122 -35.97 2.78 -0.15
CA LYS A 122 -37.22 3.28 0.46
C LYS A 122 -38.44 2.76 -0.32
N PRO A 123 -39.19 1.79 0.21
CA PRO A 123 -40.33 1.19 -0.50
C PRO A 123 -41.39 2.20 -0.92
N GLU A 124 -41.56 3.28 -0.16
CA GLU A 124 -42.51 4.36 -0.46
C GLU A 124 -42.11 5.20 -1.69
N ASP A 125 -40.87 5.09 -2.15
CA ASP A 125 -40.34 5.84 -3.28
C ASP A 125 -40.47 5.04 -4.57
N PHE A 126 -41.64 5.06 -5.20
CA PHE A 126 -41.88 4.36 -6.47
C PHE A 126 -42.33 5.31 -7.59
N CYS A 127 -42.25 4.83 -8.83
CA CYS A 127 -42.71 5.55 -10.02
C CYS A 127 -43.68 4.67 -10.83
N ASN A 128 -44.83 5.22 -11.21
CA ASN A 128 -45.89 4.50 -11.94
C ASN A 128 -45.77 4.64 -13.47
N CYS A 129 -44.62 5.02 -13.99
CA CYS A 129 -44.46 5.21 -15.44
C CYS A 129 -44.35 3.90 -16.23
N GLY A 130 -44.19 2.75 -15.56
CA GLY A 130 -44.08 1.44 -16.21
C GLY A 130 -42.83 1.26 -17.06
N VAL A 131 -41.80 2.08 -16.83
CA VAL A 131 -40.51 2.02 -17.54
C VAL A 131 -39.40 1.60 -16.58
N PRO A 132 -38.36 0.89 -17.06
CA PRO A 132 -37.15 0.64 -16.28
C PRO A 132 -36.55 1.96 -15.77
N LEU A 133 -36.00 1.92 -14.55
CA LEU A 133 -35.35 3.08 -13.94
C LEU A 133 -33.87 3.10 -14.28
N ASP A 134 -33.34 4.30 -14.56
CA ASP A 134 -31.89 4.50 -14.71
C ASP A 134 -31.28 4.83 -13.34
N GLN A 135 -30.07 4.38 -13.07
CA GLN A 135 -29.37 4.81 -11.86
C GLN A 135 -28.98 6.28 -11.96
N PHE A 136 -29.24 7.04 -10.90
CA PHE A 136 -28.77 8.41 -10.79
C PHE A 136 -27.43 8.42 -10.04
N THR A 137 -26.33 8.43 -10.80
CA THR A 137 -24.97 8.14 -10.29
C THR A 137 -24.26 9.32 -9.62
N PHE A 138 -24.88 10.51 -9.62
CA PHE A 138 -24.27 11.68 -9.00
C PHE A 138 -24.33 11.64 -7.47
N VAL A 139 -23.21 11.98 -6.85
CA VAL A 139 -23.05 12.16 -5.41
C VAL A 139 -22.50 13.56 -5.13
N ALA A 140 -22.77 14.06 -3.95
CA ALA A 140 -22.17 15.27 -3.42
C ALA A 140 -20.85 14.93 -2.73
N PHE A 141 -19.80 15.69 -3.03
CA PHE A 141 -18.45 15.50 -2.52
C PHE A 141 -17.90 16.80 -1.91
N CYS A 142 -17.25 16.73 -0.76
CA CYS A 142 -16.59 17.87 -0.12
C CYS A 142 -15.09 17.77 -0.33
N ASP A 143 -14.52 18.71 -1.10
CA ASP A 143 -13.08 18.68 -1.40
C ASP A 143 -12.21 18.89 -0.15
N GLU A 144 -12.72 19.52 0.93
CA GLU A 144 -11.93 19.82 2.15
C GLU A 144 -11.81 18.67 3.15
N CYS A 145 -12.83 17.80 3.22
CA CYS A 145 -12.88 16.75 4.24
C CYS A 145 -13.14 15.34 3.68
N GLY A 146 -13.26 15.19 2.36
CA GLY A 146 -13.49 13.89 1.72
C GLY A 146 -14.92 13.35 1.85
N ALA A 147 -15.79 14.03 2.59
CA ALA A 147 -17.15 13.56 2.84
C ALA A 147 -17.96 13.49 1.54
N HIS A 148 -18.58 12.34 1.31
CA HIS A 148 -19.42 12.11 0.13
C HIS A 148 -20.75 11.44 0.48
N TYR A 149 -21.83 11.88 -0.16
CA TYR A 149 -23.19 11.44 0.11
C TYR A 149 -24.05 11.45 -1.16
N PRO A 150 -25.13 10.64 -1.22
CA PRO A 150 -26.18 10.83 -2.22
C PRO A 150 -26.70 12.28 -2.23
N LEU A 151 -27.06 12.78 -3.41
CA LEU A 151 -27.41 14.20 -3.57
C LEU A 151 -28.61 14.64 -2.73
N ASP A 152 -29.60 13.79 -2.50
CA ASP A 152 -30.78 14.15 -1.68
C ASP A 152 -30.45 14.45 -0.22
N VAL A 153 -29.29 13.99 0.27
CA VAL A 153 -28.84 14.18 1.64
C VAL A 153 -28.20 15.57 1.86
N THR A 154 -27.78 16.21 0.77
CA THR A 154 -26.94 17.41 0.76
C THR A 154 -27.46 18.49 -0.20
N SER A 155 -28.68 18.34 -0.69
CA SER A 155 -29.29 19.28 -1.63
C SER A 155 -30.75 19.54 -1.31
N ASN A 156 -31.38 20.39 -2.13
CA ASN A 156 -32.81 20.67 -2.05
C ASN A 156 -33.71 19.60 -2.69
N ILE A 157 -33.17 18.45 -3.14
CA ILE A 157 -33.97 17.30 -3.55
C ILE A 157 -34.66 16.70 -2.30
N LEU A 158 -35.92 16.30 -2.45
CA LEU A 158 -36.79 15.83 -1.38
C LEU A 158 -37.08 16.87 -0.28
N ASN A 159 -36.84 18.15 -0.53
CA ASN A 159 -37.31 19.20 0.37
C ASN A 159 -38.81 19.47 0.19
N ASN A 160 -39.41 20.14 1.19
CA ASN A 160 -40.77 20.64 1.12
C ASN A 160 -40.88 21.73 0.04
N CYS A 161 -41.96 21.73 -0.74
CA CYS A 161 -42.15 22.76 -1.75
C CYS A 161 -42.38 24.12 -1.09
N PRO A 162 -41.59 25.17 -1.42
CA PRO A 162 -41.78 26.49 -0.81
C PRO A 162 -43.13 27.12 -1.18
N LYS A 163 -43.69 26.76 -2.36
CA LYS A 163 -44.95 27.28 -2.90
C LYS A 163 -46.19 26.60 -2.31
N CYS A 164 -46.30 25.26 -2.39
CA CYS A 164 -47.49 24.54 -1.92
C CYS A 164 -47.31 23.82 -0.57
N LYS A 165 -46.15 23.95 0.08
CA LYS A 165 -45.79 23.34 1.37
C LYS A 165 -45.88 21.81 1.45
N GLN A 166 -46.18 21.14 0.34
CA GLN A 166 -46.21 19.68 0.26
C GLN A 166 -44.87 19.09 0.70
N LYS A 167 -44.92 18.16 1.65
CA LYS A 167 -43.73 17.51 2.21
C LYS A 167 -42.99 16.70 1.14
N ASN A 168 -41.66 16.78 1.14
CA ASN A 168 -40.75 16.01 0.27
C ASN A 168 -41.11 15.98 -1.22
N SER A 169 -41.67 17.08 -1.73
CA SER A 169 -42.28 17.11 -3.07
C SER A 169 -41.34 17.60 -4.16
N LEU A 170 -40.22 18.24 -3.81
CA LEU A 170 -39.18 18.65 -4.76
C LEU A 170 -38.39 17.43 -5.23
N ARG A 171 -38.86 16.76 -6.28
CA ARG A 171 -38.43 15.40 -6.58
C ARG A 171 -38.22 15.11 -8.07
N VAL A 172 -38.70 15.97 -8.95
CA VAL A 172 -38.44 15.85 -10.38
C VAL A 172 -37.16 16.61 -10.69
N ILE A 173 -36.17 15.97 -11.30
CA ILE A 173 -34.90 16.60 -11.65
C ILE A 173 -34.90 16.85 -13.15
N ASN A 174 -34.78 18.12 -13.56
CA ASN A 174 -34.71 18.50 -14.97
C ASN A 174 -33.36 19.16 -15.25
N TRP A 175 -32.80 18.95 -16.43
CA TRP A 175 -31.53 19.55 -16.85
C TRP A 175 -31.64 20.10 -18.26
N GLN A 176 -30.85 21.14 -18.55
CA GLN A 176 -30.66 21.62 -19.92
C GLN A 176 -29.49 20.89 -20.58
N GLN A 177 -28.45 20.59 -19.81
CA GLN A 177 -27.25 19.87 -20.24
C GLN A 177 -26.98 18.76 -19.22
N ALA A 178 -27.04 17.49 -19.66
CA ALA A 178 -26.87 16.34 -18.78
C ALA A 178 -25.48 16.30 -18.11
N ASP A 179 -24.44 16.79 -18.79
CA ASP A 179 -23.08 16.75 -18.27
C ASP A 179 -22.75 17.93 -17.34
N ASN A 180 -23.67 18.90 -17.21
CA ASN A 180 -23.45 20.09 -16.40
C ASN A 180 -24.47 20.19 -15.26
N ILE A 181 -24.04 19.81 -14.05
CA ILE A 181 -24.88 19.83 -12.85
C ILE A 181 -25.42 21.24 -12.53
N SER A 182 -24.72 22.32 -12.92
CA SER A 182 -25.21 23.68 -12.65
C SER A 182 -26.47 24.01 -13.44
N SER A 183 -26.75 23.25 -14.51
CA SER A 183 -27.97 23.39 -15.32
C SER A 183 -29.19 22.68 -14.69
N TYR A 184 -28.97 21.89 -13.63
CA TYR A 184 -30.02 21.06 -13.04
C TYR A 184 -30.97 21.91 -12.21
N ARG A 185 -32.25 21.54 -12.29
CA ARG A 185 -33.36 22.16 -11.57
C ARG A 185 -34.21 21.07 -10.93
N VAL A 186 -34.78 21.38 -9.78
CA VAL A 186 -35.67 20.49 -9.05
C VAL A 186 -37.08 21.07 -9.08
N SER A 187 -38.05 20.23 -9.46
CA SER A 187 -39.45 20.60 -9.60
C SER A 187 -40.34 19.83 -8.61
N CYS A 188 -41.35 20.52 -8.11
CA CYS A 188 -42.38 19.98 -7.23
C CYS A 188 -43.29 19.02 -8.01
N THR A 189 -43.49 17.81 -7.50
CA THR A 189 -44.40 16.81 -8.10
C THR A 189 -45.85 17.31 -8.17
N ASN A 190 -46.31 18.01 -7.12
CA ASN A 190 -47.66 18.54 -6.98
C ASN A 190 -47.92 19.80 -7.83
N CYS A 191 -47.30 20.95 -7.49
CA CYS A 191 -47.62 22.25 -8.12
C CYS A 191 -46.67 22.68 -9.26
N LYS A 192 -45.74 21.82 -9.69
CA LYS A 192 -44.73 22.08 -10.75
C LYS A 192 -43.81 23.28 -10.53
N TYR A 193 -43.83 23.90 -9.35
CA TYR A 193 -42.85 24.91 -8.96
C TYR A 193 -41.43 24.36 -9.14
N THR A 194 -40.55 25.15 -9.76
CA THR A 194 -39.21 24.74 -10.15
C THR A 194 -38.18 25.71 -9.60
N GLN A 195 -37.08 25.19 -9.07
CA GLN A 195 -35.94 25.97 -8.56
C GLN A 195 -34.62 25.31 -8.94
N PRO A 196 -33.49 26.03 -8.95
CA PRO A 196 -32.17 25.44 -9.20
C PRO A 196 -31.86 24.30 -8.22
N LEU A 197 -31.08 23.31 -8.65
CA LEU A 197 -30.47 22.34 -7.74
C LEU A 197 -29.42 23.08 -6.89
N VAL A 198 -29.58 23.05 -5.58
CA VAL A 198 -28.67 23.74 -4.65
C VAL A 198 -28.03 22.72 -3.74
N LEU A 199 -26.70 22.65 -3.76
CA LEU A 199 -25.89 21.87 -2.83
C LEU A 199 -25.61 22.70 -1.57
N PHE A 200 -25.82 22.10 -0.40
CA PHE A 200 -25.57 22.73 0.89
C PHE A 200 -24.07 22.82 1.20
N LYS A 201 -23.74 23.60 2.23
CA LYS A 201 -22.37 23.66 2.75
C LYS A 201 -22.08 22.42 3.61
N CYS A 202 -20.87 21.89 3.50
CA CYS A 202 -20.36 20.89 4.40
C CYS A 202 -19.92 21.56 5.71
N ASN A 203 -20.35 21.00 6.83
CA ASN A 203 -19.91 21.40 8.17
C ASN A 203 -18.68 20.60 8.66
N HIS A 204 -18.10 19.78 7.78
CA HIS A 204 -16.96 18.91 8.05
C HIS A 204 -17.15 18.02 9.27
N THR A 205 -18.40 17.68 9.62
CA THR A 205 -18.71 16.76 10.71
C THR A 205 -19.22 15.47 10.10
N SER A 206 -18.58 14.35 10.43
CA SER A 206 -19.03 13.03 10.00
C SER A 206 -20.44 12.78 10.53
N ARG A 207 -21.36 12.37 9.64
CA ARG A 207 -22.75 12.06 10.01
C ARG A 207 -22.90 10.75 10.79
N GLN A 208 -21.90 9.87 10.75
CA GLN A 208 -21.97 8.55 11.40
C GLN A 208 -21.55 8.61 12.88
N ASN A 209 -20.48 9.32 13.17
CA ASN A 209 -19.86 9.35 14.50
C ASN A 209 -19.74 10.77 15.09
N HIS A 210 -20.30 11.78 14.42
CA HIS A 210 -20.28 13.19 14.83
C HIS A 210 -18.89 13.78 15.08
N ARG A 211 -17.82 13.14 14.57
CA ARG A 211 -16.46 13.66 14.68
C ARG A 211 -16.19 14.75 13.64
N ILE A 212 -15.41 15.75 14.03
CA ILE A 212 -14.94 16.80 13.13
C ILE A 212 -13.85 16.20 12.24
N MET A 213 -14.11 16.17 10.94
CA MET A 213 -13.21 15.65 9.92
C MET A 213 -12.22 16.70 9.43
N SER A 214 -12.54 17.99 9.54
CA SER A 214 -11.64 19.08 9.13
C SER A 214 -11.99 20.37 9.86
N ASN A 215 -10.96 21.12 10.26
CA ASN A 215 -11.10 22.45 10.87
C ASN A 215 -11.11 23.58 9.83
N LYS A 216 -11.02 23.27 8.52
CA LYS A 216 -11.06 24.26 7.44
C LYS A 216 -12.43 24.95 7.36
N PRO A 217 -12.53 26.15 6.75
CA PRO A 217 -13.81 26.83 6.54
C PRO A 217 -14.83 25.96 5.81
N GLN A 218 -16.12 26.15 6.12
CA GLN A 218 -17.20 25.43 5.45
C GLN A 218 -17.22 25.74 3.95
N ASN A 219 -17.20 24.69 3.14
CA ASN A 219 -17.26 24.79 1.68
C ASN A 219 -18.53 24.11 1.15
N LYS A 220 -18.97 24.48 -0.06
CA LYS A 220 -20.09 23.80 -0.71
C LYS A 220 -19.66 22.41 -1.17
N PHE A 221 -20.58 21.45 -1.10
CA PHE A 221 -20.37 20.21 -1.84
C PHE A 221 -20.31 20.49 -3.34
N ARG A 222 -19.48 19.74 -4.07
CA ARG A 222 -19.49 19.62 -5.53
C ARG A 222 -20.23 18.34 -5.91
N ALA A 223 -20.98 18.34 -7.02
CA ALA A 223 -21.51 17.09 -7.55
C ALA A 223 -20.46 16.40 -8.41
N THR A 224 -20.34 15.08 -8.25
CA THR A 224 -19.44 14.23 -9.04
C THR A 224 -20.11 12.88 -9.26
N THR A 225 -19.72 12.16 -10.30
CA THR A 225 -20.23 10.81 -10.56
C THR A 225 -19.51 9.81 -9.66
N ALA A 226 -20.24 8.85 -9.08
CA ALA A 226 -19.66 7.73 -8.35
C ALA A 226 -19.06 6.71 -9.33
N ARG A 227 -17.82 6.96 -9.76
CA ARG A 227 -17.00 6.08 -10.62
C ARG A 227 -15.61 5.89 -9.99
N ALA A 228 -14.83 4.96 -10.54
CA ALA A 228 -13.49 4.69 -10.01
C ALA A 228 -12.61 5.93 -10.15
N GLY A 229 -11.80 6.21 -9.13
CA GLY A 229 -10.90 7.37 -9.14
C GLY A 229 -11.60 8.73 -9.23
N ALA A 230 -12.91 8.81 -9.02
CA ALA A 230 -13.61 10.11 -9.02
C ALA A 230 -13.64 10.78 -7.64
N ILE A 231 -13.57 9.96 -6.57
CA ILE A 231 -13.70 10.35 -5.17
C ILE A 231 -12.66 9.65 -4.32
N LEU A 232 -12.45 8.35 -4.56
CA LEU A 232 -11.53 7.52 -3.81
C LEU A 232 -10.40 7.12 -4.75
N HIS A 233 -9.17 7.43 -4.36
CA HIS A 233 -7.98 7.10 -5.13
C HIS A 233 -7.12 6.15 -4.32
N PRO A 234 -6.83 4.94 -4.81
CA PRO A 234 -5.98 4.01 -4.08
C PRO A 234 -4.55 4.53 -4.03
N MET A 235 -3.91 4.40 -2.87
CA MET A 235 -2.51 4.72 -2.66
C MET A 235 -1.70 3.45 -2.90
N ILE A 236 -1.05 3.39 -4.06
CA ILE A 236 -0.34 2.19 -4.51
C ILE A 236 1.14 2.32 -4.25
N LEU A 237 1.67 1.35 -3.53
CA LEU A 237 3.09 1.12 -3.38
C LEU A 237 3.49 -0.03 -4.31
N THR A 238 4.38 0.24 -5.26
CA THR A 238 4.94 -0.80 -6.13
C THR A 238 6.36 -1.09 -5.65
N MET A 239 6.62 -2.35 -5.37
CA MET A 239 7.86 -2.82 -4.77
C MET A 239 8.38 -3.99 -5.58
N PRO A 240 9.69 -4.17 -5.66
CA PRO A 240 10.25 -5.42 -6.15
C PRO A 240 9.90 -6.56 -5.19
N ASN A 241 9.39 -7.69 -5.70
CA ASN A 241 9.17 -8.89 -4.90
C ASN A 241 10.50 -9.65 -4.77
N ILE A 242 11.36 -9.14 -3.90
CA ILE A 242 12.70 -9.67 -3.65
C ILE A 242 12.59 -10.82 -2.64
N PRO A 243 12.98 -12.06 -2.99
CA PRO A 243 13.08 -13.13 -2.01
C PRO A 243 14.16 -12.79 -0.97
N THR A 244 13.83 -12.92 0.33
CA THR A 244 14.77 -12.71 1.43
C THR A 244 15.86 -13.79 1.44
N MET A 245 17.04 -13.46 1.98
CA MET A 245 18.20 -14.36 2.04
C MET A 245 17.90 -15.72 2.69
N SER A 246 16.96 -15.78 3.63
CA SER A 246 16.50 -17.01 4.27
C SER A 246 15.90 -18.04 3.30
N GLU A 247 15.41 -17.60 2.13
CA GLU A 247 14.87 -18.46 1.08
C GLU A 247 15.95 -18.93 0.10
N SER A 248 17.07 -18.22 0.02
CA SER A 248 18.17 -18.54 -0.88
C SER A 248 19.34 -19.21 -0.17
N THR A 249 19.34 -20.54 -0.26
CA THR A 249 20.53 -21.38 -0.50
C THR A 249 21.43 -21.82 0.66
N ASP A 250 21.51 -21.14 1.82
CA ASP A 250 22.39 -21.62 2.90
C ASP A 250 21.68 -21.78 4.26
N LYS A 251 20.87 -22.85 4.36
CA LYS A 251 20.20 -23.24 5.62
C LYS A 251 21.16 -23.35 6.80
N SER A 252 22.45 -23.58 6.55
CA SER A 252 23.47 -23.68 7.60
C SER A 252 23.77 -22.31 8.23
N PHE A 253 23.84 -21.25 7.42
CA PHE A 253 24.08 -19.89 7.89
C PHE A 253 22.87 -19.34 8.64
N SER A 254 21.66 -19.47 8.09
CA SER A 254 20.45 -18.96 8.78
C SER A 254 20.22 -19.61 10.14
N GLN A 255 20.56 -20.89 10.28
CA GLN A 255 20.55 -21.58 11.57
C GLN A 255 21.60 -21.01 12.52
N ALA A 256 22.84 -20.78 12.06
CA ALA A 256 23.92 -20.18 12.84
C ALA A 256 23.58 -18.75 13.29
N PHE A 257 23.05 -17.93 12.38
CA PHE A 257 22.62 -16.56 12.64
C PHE A 257 21.51 -16.53 13.70
N THR A 258 20.46 -17.32 13.51
CA THR A 258 19.36 -17.43 14.47
C THR A 258 19.86 -17.93 15.83
N HIS A 259 20.77 -18.89 15.85
CA HIS A 259 21.33 -19.44 17.09
C HIS A 259 22.01 -18.35 17.92
N PHE A 260 22.88 -17.55 17.32
CA PHE A 260 23.66 -16.56 18.06
C PHE A 260 22.88 -15.30 18.43
N PHE A 261 21.94 -14.85 17.59
CA PHE A 261 21.35 -13.51 17.70
C PHE A 261 19.86 -13.49 18.07
N LYS A 262 19.27 -14.64 18.43
CA LYS A 262 17.87 -14.72 18.90
C LYS A 262 17.55 -13.79 20.06
N GLN A 263 18.54 -13.43 20.89
CA GLN A 263 18.34 -12.56 22.06
C GLN A 263 18.16 -11.08 21.68
N VAL A 264 18.70 -10.64 20.53
CA VAL A 264 18.53 -9.27 20.01
C VAL A 264 17.08 -9.02 19.61
N GLY A 265 16.45 -10.01 19.00
CA GLY A 265 15.03 -10.00 18.65
C GLY A 265 14.60 -11.29 17.96
N PRO A 266 13.37 -11.78 18.22
CA PRO A 266 12.85 -13.01 17.62
C PRO A 266 12.68 -12.93 16.09
N GLU A 267 12.68 -11.72 15.52
CA GLU A 267 12.49 -11.45 14.08
C GLU A 267 13.71 -10.74 13.45
N LEU A 268 14.91 -10.86 14.03
CA LEU A 268 16.11 -10.23 13.49
C LEU A 268 16.40 -10.76 12.07
N LYS A 269 16.47 -9.85 11.09
CA LYS A 269 16.71 -10.20 9.68
C LYS A 269 18.21 -10.17 9.34
N GLU A 270 18.67 -11.18 8.60
CA GLU A 270 20.06 -11.25 8.08
C GLU A 270 20.41 -10.03 7.22
N ASP A 271 19.44 -9.47 6.51
CA ASP A 271 19.60 -8.32 5.62
C ASP A 271 20.19 -7.07 6.33
N LEU A 272 20.11 -6.99 7.67
CA LEU A 272 20.70 -5.90 8.46
C LEU A 272 22.23 -5.83 8.33
N LEU A 273 22.89 -6.95 7.97
CA LEU A 273 24.33 -6.99 7.67
C LEU A 273 24.73 -6.14 6.45
N TYR A 274 23.77 -5.77 5.59
CA TYR A 274 24.02 -4.95 4.41
C TYR A 274 23.96 -3.45 4.71
N LEU A 275 23.49 -3.06 5.90
CA LEU A 275 23.36 -1.65 6.26
C LEU A 275 24.75 -0.98 6.40
N PRO A 276 24.97 0.19 5.77
CA PRO A 276 26.21 0.95 5.97
C PRO A 276 26.45 1.30 7.44
N ASP A 277 25.38 1.54 8.20
CA ASP A 277 25.45 1.87 9.61
C ASP A 277 25.99 0.71 10.46
N PHE A 278 25.63 -0.53 10.11
CA PHE A 278 26.19 -1.73 10.76
C PHE A 278 27.70 -1.76 10.57
N TRP A 279 28.17 -1.60 9.33
CA TRP A 279 29.60 -1.61 9.02
C TRP A 279 30.35 -0.42 9.62
N SER A 280 29.77 0.78 9.59
CA SER A 280 30.37 1.96 10.21
C SER A 280 30.58 1.77 11.70
N THR A 281 29.67 1.05 12.36
CA THR A 281 29.79 0.72 13.79
C THR A 281 30.88 -0.33 13.98
N LEU A 282 30.82 -1.45 13.26
CA LEU A 282 31.79 -2.55 13.38
C LEU A 282 33.23 -2.11 13.06
N ASP A 283 33.42 -1.26 12.04
CA ASP A 283 34.73 -0.70 11.66
C ASP A 283 35.35 0.16 12.78
N THR A 284 34.54 0.68 13.71
CA THR A 284 35.05 1.44 14.87
C THR A 284 35.43 0.55 16.07
N ILE A 285 35.01 -0.70 16.09
CA ILE A 285 35.27 -1.64 17.19
C ILE A 285 36.64 -2.28 17.01
N ARG A 286 37.68 -1.58 17.49
CA ARG A 286 39.07 -2.05 17.37
C ARG A 286 39.31 -3.45 17.95
N SER A 287 38.65 -3.79 19.06
CA SER A 287 38.77 -5.11 19.70
C SER A 287 38.27 -6.25 18.82
N PHE A 288 37.33 -6.01 17.91
CA PHE A 288 36.85 -7.00 16.95
C PHE A 288 37.97 -7.38 15.96
N TRP A 289 38.58 -6.37 15.34
CA TRP A 289 39.61 -6.54 14.30
C TRP A 289 40.95 -7.08 14.83
N GLU A 290 41.20 -7.00 16.14
CA GLU A 290 42.40 -7.54 16.78
C GLU A 290 42.27 -9.01 17.21
N LYS A 291 41.08 -9.63 17.08
CA LYS A 291 40.86 -11.02 17.47
C LYS A 291 41.57 -11.97 16.52
N LYS A 292 42.29 -12.94 17.09
CA LYS A 292 43.08 -13.92 16.31
C LYS A 292 42.25 -14.66 15.25
N LYS A 293 41.04 -15.12 15.58
CA LYS A 293 40.20 -15.85 14.60
C LYS A 293 39.61 -14.96 13.53
N VAL A 294 39.35 -13.69 13.85
CA VAL A 294 38.95 -12.67 12.88
C VAL A 294 40.09 -12.45 11.90
N ILE A 295 41.32 -12.24 12.39
CA ILE A 295 42.52 -12.11 11.55
C ILE A 295 42.76 -13.36 10.69
N ASP A 296 42.70 -14.56 11.29
CA ASP A 296 42.89 -15.84 10.58
C ASP A 296 41.93 -15.95 9.37
N ILE A 297 40.68 -15.50 9.51
CA ILE A 297 39.68 -15.56 8.42
C ILE A 297 39.86 -14.38 7.46
N MET A 298 40.27 -13.20 7.94
CA MET A 298 40.60 -12.06 7.09
C MET A 298 41.74 -12.38 6.14
N GLU A 299 42.83 -13.01 6.60
CA GLU A 299 43.96 -13.39 5.76
C GLU A 299 43.61 -14.42 4.68
N ASN A 300 42.55 -15.21 4.92
CA ASN A 300 42.01 -16.19 3.98
C ASN A 300 40.88 -15.62 3.10
N SER A 301 40.50 -14.36 3.28
CA SER A 301 39.56 -13.63 2.43
C SER A 301 40.27 -12.47 1.76
N ASP A 302 39.80 -11.98 0.61
CA ASP A 302 40.45 -10.87 -0.10
C ASP A 302 40.30 -9.50 0.62
N ILE A 303 40.08 -9.49 1.94
CA ILE A 303 39.93 -8.30 2.77
C ILE A 303 41.29 -7.87 3.30
N THR A 304 41.95 -6.99 2.55
CA THR A 304 43.20 -6.34 3.00
C THR A 304 42.93 -5.07 3.82
N ASN A 305 41.78 -4.43 3.61
CA ASN A 305 41.29 -3.29 4.40
C ASN A 305 39.76 -3.31 4.38
N SER A 306 39.14 -3.40 5.57
CA SER A 306 37.67 -3.40 5.66
C SER A 306 37.08 -2.12 5.07
N GLN A 307 37.70 -0.95 5.22
CA GLN A 307 37.09 0.31 4.78
C GLN A 307 37.00 0.45 3.25
N SER A 308 37.81 -0.28 2.49
CA SER A 308 37.83 -0.24 1.01
C SER A 308 37.32 -1.51 0.35
N ALA A 309 36.98 -2.54 1.13
CA ALA A 309 36.49 -3.80 0.59
C ALA A 309 35.07 -3.66 0.02
N ASP A 310 34.81 -4.34 -1.09
CA ASP A 310 33.45 -4.50 -1.63
C ASP A 310 32.55 -5.13 -0.55
N ILE A 311 31.33 -4.60 -0.44
CA ILE A 311 30.30 -5.06 0.48
C ILE A 311 30.04 -6.57 0.36
N LYS A 312 30.16 -7.15 -0.85
CA LYS A 312 30.02 -8.61 -1.03
C LYS A 312 31.08 -9.40 -0.26
N VAL A 313 32.33 -8.93 -0.33
CA VAL A 313 33.46 -9.58 0.34
C VAL A 313 33.30 -9.43 1.84
N LYS A 314 32.90 -8.25 2.32
CA LYS A 314 32.58 -7.98 3.72
C LYS A 314 31.52 -8.92 4.29
N ILE A 315 30.43 -9.13 3.55
CA ILE A 315 29.34 -9.98 4.00
C ILE A 315 29.73 -11.45 3.98
N SER A 316 30.40 -11.91 2.92
CA SER A 316 30.94 -13.27 2.85
C SER A 316 31.89 -13.59 4.02
N PHE A 317 32.68 -12.60 4.44
CA PHE A 317 33.54 -12.69 5.60
C PHE A 317 32.77 -12.88 6.91
N ILE A 318 31.72 -12.07 7.16
CA ILE A 318 30.86 -12.23 8.35
C ILE A 318 30.10 -13.56 8.32
N HIS A 319 29.60 -13.98 7.16
CA HIS A 319 28.96 -15.28 6.99
C HIS A 319 29.90 -16.42 7.38
N THR A 320 31.15 -16.35 6.90
CA THR A 320 32.20 -17.33 7.22
C THR A 320 32.50 -17.34 8.72
N LEU A 321 32.66 -16.16 9.34
CA LEU A 321 32.89 -16.04 10.78
C LEU A 321 31.79 -16.73 11.61
N ILE A 322 30.53 -16.38 11.34
CA ILE A 322 29.35 -16.90 12.05
C ILE A 322 29.22 -18.41 11.85
N SER A 323 29.34 -18.89 10.61
CA SER A 323 29.21 -20.32 10.28
C SER A 323 30.33 -21.16 10.90
N VAL A 324 31.57 -20.70 10.87
CA VAL A 324 32.70 -21.41 11.50
C VAL A 324 32.56 -21.43 13.02
N ALA A 325 32.17 -20.30 13.63
CA ALA A 325 31.90 -20.22 15.06
C ALA A 325 30.81 -21.22 15.48
N TYR A 326 29.70 -21.25 14.73
CA TYR A 326 28.57 -22.15 15.00
C TYR A 326 28.98 -23.63 14.88
N ASN A 327 29.69 -24.00 13.82
CA ASN A 327 30.19 -25.37 13.65
C ASN A 327 31.10 -25.81 14.81
N MET A 328 31.91 -24.89 15.36
CA MET A 328 32.74 -25.18 16.54
C MET A 328 31.92 -25.34 17.83
N VAL A 329 30.82 -24.61 17.97
CA VAL A 329 29.88 -24.74 19.10
C VAL A 329 29.08 -26.04 19.01
N GLU A 330 28.56 -26.40 17.84
CA GLU A 330 27.84 -27.66 17.62
C GLU A 330 28.74 -28.87 17.90
N ASN A 331 30.00 -28.82 17.47
CA ASN A 331 30.98 -29.89 17.75
C ASN A 331 31.47 -29.90 19.22
N ASN A 332 31.37 -28.79 19.94
CA ASN A 332 31.77 -28.72 21.35
C ASN A 332 31.05 -27.61 22.14
N ARG A 333 29.83 -27.92 22.60
CA ARG A 333 28.93 -26.98 23.30
C ARG A 333 29.54 -26.32 24.53
N SER A 334 30.52 -26.95 25.18
CA SER A 334 31.20 -26.39 26.37
C SER A 334 32.07 -25.16 26.07
N ARG A 335 32.30 -24.84 24.79
CA ARG A 335 33.14 -23.72 24.35
C ARG A 335 32.36 -22.55 23.74
N GLU A 336 31.04 -22.50 23.91
CA GLU A 336 30.20 -21.46 23.31
C GLU A 336 30.68 -20.05 23.65
N LEU A 337 30.89 -19.74 24.93
CA LEU A 337 31.41 -18.43 25.37
C LEU A 337 32.78 -18.11 24.74
N VAL A 338 33.67 -19.09 24.70
CA VAL A 338 35.03 -18.94 24.15
C VAL A 338 34.98 -18.73 22.63
N ASN A 339 34.05 -19.38 21.93
CA ASN A 339 33.87 -19.21 20.49
C ASN A 339 33.22 -17.85 20.18
N ARG A 340 32.22 -17.42 20.95
CA ARG A 340 31.62 -16.09 20.80
C ARG A 340 32.67 -14.99 20.93
N GLU A 341 33.51 -15.08 21.96
CA GLU A 341 34.59 -14.12 22.19
C GLU A 341 35.64 -14.16 21.08
N ASN A 342 36.11 -15.35 20.66
CA ASN A 342 37.18 -15.47 19.67
C ASN A 342 36.79 -15.03 18.26
N TYR A 343 35.55 -15.31 17.84
CA TYR A 343 35.04 -14.97 16.50
C TYR A 343 34.35 -13.60 16.46
N GLY A 344 34.30 -12.88 17.58
CA GLY A 344 33.74 -11.54 17.65
C GLY A 344 32.21 -11.49 17.52
N ILE A 345 31.52 -12.54 17.97
CA ILE A 345 30.06 -12.66 17.86
C ILE A 345 29.36 -11.62 18.73
N ASP A 346 29.91 -11.31 19.91
CA ASP A 346 29.32 -10.32 20.82
C ASP A 346 29.39 -8.90 20.22
N GLU A 347 30.49 -8.55 19.54
CA GLU A 347 30.62 -7.27 18.85
C GLU A 347 29.69 -7.16 17.62
N ILE A 348 29.48 -8.27 16.90
CA ILE A 348 28.49 -8.34 15.82
C ILE A 348 27.08 -8.17 16.39
N GLU A 349 26.78 -8.80 17.54
CA GLU A 349 25.50 -8.68 18.22
C GLU A 349 25.21 -7.23 18.64
N GLU A 350 26.20 -6.52 19.22
CA GLU A 350 26.09 -5.11 19.58
C GLU A 350 25.79 -4.22 18.36
N CYS A 351 26.48 -4.48 17.24
CA CYS A 351 26.23 -3.76 15.99
C CYS A 351 24.81 -4.03 15.47
N LEU A 352 24.36 -5.28 15.48
CA LEU A 352 23.00 -5.66 15.07
C LEU A 352 21.95 -5.02 15.99
N ASP A 353 22.18 -4.95 17.30
CA ASP A 353 21.29 -4.28 18.25
C ASP A 353 21.13 -2.79 17.95
N SER A 354 22.23 -2.13 17.52
CA SER A 354 22.23 -0.71 17.16
C SER A 354 21.40 -0.40 15.90
N VAL A 355 21.25 -1.38 14.99
CA VAL A 355 20.51 -1.22 13.73
C VAL A 355 19.19 -2.00 13.69
N LYS A 356 18.81 -2.73 14.75
CA LYS A 356 17.62 -3.61 14.75
C LYS A 356 16.30 -2.90 14.45
N ASN A 357 16.23 -1.59 14.74
CA ASN A 357 15.05 -0.76 14.48
C ASN A 357 15.13 -0.01 13.14
N LYS A 358 16.22 -0.17 12.38
CA LYS A 358 16.36 0.41 11.04
C LYS A 358 15.71 -0.52 10.03
N TYR A 359 15.08 0.08 9.02
CA TYR A 359 14.45 -0.64 7.93
C TYR A 359 15.23 -0.36 6.66
N LEU A 360 15.47 -1.41 5.88
CA LEU A 360 15.99 -1.25 4.52
C LEU A 360 14.91 -0.58 3.68
N ASP A 361 15.23 0.56 3.09
CA ASP A 361 14.36 1.19 2.09
C ASP A 361 14.34 0.34 0.80
N ILE A 362 13.40 0.65 -0.11
CA ILE A 362 13.24 -0.11 -1.36
C ILE A 362 14.54 -0.17 -2.18
N ARG A 363 15.33 0.90 -2.18
CA ARG A 363 16.57 0.98 -2.94
C ARG A 363 17.65 0.12 -2.29
N GLU A 364 17.70 0.12 -0.96
CA GLU A 364 18.61 -0.72 -0.20
C GLU A 364 18.27 -2.20 -0.41
N GLN A 365 16.99 -2.58 -0.35
CA GLN A 365 16.54 -3.94 -0.66
C GLN A 365 16.91 -4.36 -2.09
N GLN A 366 16.72 -3.47 -3.07
CA GLN A 366 17.16 -3.68 -4.46
C GLN A 366 18.68 -3.86 -4.56
N GLY A 367 19.44 -3.07 -3.79
CA GLY A 367 20.88 -3.19 -3.68
C GLY A 367 21.30 -4.56 -3.15
N VAL A 368 20.73 -5.01 -2.03
CA VAL A 368 20.96 -6.36 -1.46
C VAL A 368 20.71 -7.43 -2.53
N TYR A 369 19.55 -7.39 -3.20
CA TYR A 369 19.22 -8.33 -4.25
C TYR A 369 20.25 -8.38 -5.39
N LEU A 370 20.70 -7.23 -5.88
CA LEU A 370 21.71 -7.14 -6.93
C LEU A 370 23.08 -7.66 -6.50
N LEU A 371 23.41 -7.52 -5.22
CA LEU A 371 24.65 -8.04 -4.67
C LEU A 371 24.64 -9.58 -4.65
N ASP A 372 23.49 -10.18 -4.34
CA ASP A 372 23.34 -11.62 -4.12
C ASP A 372 22.92 -12.44 -5.36
N ALA A 373 22.45 -11.80 -6.43
CA ALA A 373 22.00 -12.49 -7.65
C ALA A 373 23.12 -13.23 -8.42
N HIS A 374 24.35 -13.22 -7.89
CA HIS A 374 25.51 -13.94 -8.42
C HIS A 374 25.77 -15.30 -7.74
N HIS A 375 24.96 -15.70 -6.76
CA HIS A 375 25.06 -17.05 -6.19
C HIS A 375 24.32 -18.07 -7.07
N GLU A 376 25.08 -18.84 -7.86
CA GLU A 376 24.58 -20.01 -8.60
C GLU A 376 24.02 -21.05 -7.62
N SER A 377 22.70 -21.22 -7.59
CA SER A 377 22.05 -22.30 -6.86
C SER A 377 21.89 -23.51 -7.77
N ASN A 378 22.74 -24.53 -7.61
CA ASN A 378 22.66 -25.79 -8.36
C ASN A 378 21.51 -26.74 -7.92
N ASN A 379 20.40 -26.24 -7.35
CA ASN A 379 19.34 -27.11 -6.83
C ASN A 379 17.94 -26.75 -7.37
N ASP A 380 17.30 -27.76 -7.96
CA ASP A 380 15.99 -27.79 -8.63
C ASP A 380 14.74 -27.66 -7.72
N ASP A 381 14.83 -27.07 -6.53
CA ASP A 381 13.68 -27.04 -5.60
C ASP A 381 13.00 -25.66 -5.50
N ILE A 382 11.83 -25.56 -6.17
CA ILE A 382 10.55 -24.82 -5.88
C ILE A 382 10.61 -23.38 -5.33
N SER A 383 11.77 -22.79 -5.11
CA SER A 383 11.93 -21.36 -4.82
C SER A 383 11.94 -20.58 -6.14
N PRO A 384 11.44 -19.33 -6.20
CA PRO A 384 11.55 -18.54 -7.41
C PRO A 384 13.04 -18.41 -7.76
N VAL A 385 13.47 -19.11 -8.81
CA VAL A 385 14.83 -19.09 -9.34
C VAL A 385 15.21 -17.63 -9.56
N LYS A 386 16.21 -17.13 -8.82
CA LYS A 386 16.70 -15.76 -8.98
C LYS A 386 17.14 -15.60 -10.44
N SER A 387 16.54 -14.67 -11.18
CA SER A 387 17.03 -14.34 -12.51
C SER A 387 18.39 -13.67 -12.38
N ILE A 388 19.42 -14.33 -12.92
CA ILE A 388 20.77 -13.79 -12.94
C ILE A 388 20.72 -12.52 -13.82
N PRO A 389 21.24 -11.38 -13.34
CA PRO A 389 21.28 -10.18 -14.15
C PRO A 389 22.13 -10.45 -15.40
N GLU A 390 21.53 -10.31 -16.57
CA GLU A 390 22.26 -10.33 -17.83
C GLU A 390 23.14 -9.07 -17.91
N SER A 391 24.33 -9.20 -18.49
CA SER A 391 25.15 -8.04 -18.84
C SER A 391 24.32 -7.11 -19.72
N GLY A 392 24.02 -5.92 -19.21
CA GLY A 392 23.22 -4.94 -19.95
C GLY A 392 23.99 -4.31 -21.11
N TYR A 393 23.37 -3.30 -21.70
CA TYR A 393 23.83 -2.55 -22.88
C TYR A 393 25.36 -2.36 -22.94
N GLU A 394 26.02 -3.05 -23.89
CA GLU A 394 27.44 -2.89 -24.18
C GLU A 394 27.65 -1.61 -25.01
N ASP A 395 28.19 -0.56 -24.40
CA ASP A 395 28.52 0.69 -25.11
C ASP A 395 30.00 1.07 -25.06
N ASN A 396 30.89 0.08 -24.98
CA ASN A 396 32.35 0.30 -24.92
C ASN A 396 32.80 1.37 -23.87
N GLY A 397 31.98 1.66 -22.86
CA GLY A 397 32.20 2.67 -21.82
C GLY A 397 31.87 4.12 -22.16
N GLU A 398 31.83 4.55 -23.43
CA GLU A 398 31.85 5.99 -23.78
C GLU A 398 30.59 6.77 -23.40
N TYR A 399 29.40 6.19 -23.58
CA TYR A 399 28.13 6.88 -23.30
C TYR A 399 27.74 6.79 -21.84
N LEU A 400 27.97 5.63 -21.21
CA LEU A 400 27.70 5.43 -19.79
C LEU A 400 28.58 6.33 -18.93
N GLU A 401 29.87 6.46 -19.26
CA GLU A 401 30.80 7.38 -18.59
C GLU A 401 30.35 8.84 -18.73
N LYS A 402 29.89 9.27 -19.92
CA LYS A 402 29.33 10.62 -20.14
C LYS A 402 28.10 10.91 -19.27
N LEU A 403 27.35 9.88 -18.89
CA LEU A 403 26.19 9.98 -18.00
C LEU A 403 26.53 9.78 -16.52
N GLY A 404 27.79 9.47 -16.19
CA GLY A 404 28.21 9.13 -14.83
C GLY A 404 27.67 7.78 -14.34
N ILE A 405 27.41 6.85 -15.27
CA ILE A 405 26.87 5.51 -15.00
C ILE A 405 28.00 4.50 -15.17
N GLU A 406 28.27 3.69 -14.15
CA GLU A 406 29.33 2.67 -14.20
C GLU A 406 28.92 1.44 -15.01
N LYS A 407 27.70 0.93 -14.78
CA LYS A 407 27.17 -0.27 -15.45
C LYS A 407 25.64 -0.25 -15.50
N ILE A 408 25.07 -0.84 -16.54
CA ILE A 408 23.65 -1.19 -16.62
C ILE A 408 23.53 -2.71 -16.57
N ASN A 409 22.68 -3.24 -15.68
CA ASN A 409 22.35 -4.66 -15.62
C ASN A 409 20.88 -4.85 -15.99
N PHE A 410 20.57 -5.89 -16.77
CA PHE A 410 19.20 -6.26 -17.08
C PHE A 410 18.78 -7.46 -16.23
N ILE A 411 17.62 -7.39 -15.58
CA ILE A 411 17.08 -8.50 -14.79
C ILE A 411 15.81 -8.99 -15.48
N PRO A 412 15.82 -10.13 -16.18
CA PRO A 412 14.62 -10.68 -16.79
C PRO A 412 13.62 -11.15 -15.73
N ASP A 413 12.33 -11.14 -16.07
CA ASP A 413 11.24 -11.70 -15.26
C ASP A 413 11.15 -11.22 -13.80
N PHE A 414 11.55 -9.98 -13.57
CA PHE A 414 11.51 -9.35 -12.26
C PHE A 414 10.06 -9.13 -11.80
N LYS A 415 9.64 -9.87 -10.77
CA LYS A 415 8.28 -9.78 -10.21
C LYS A 415 8.15 -8.51 -9.37
N LEU A 416 7.15 -7.70 -9.68
CA LEU A 416 6.76 -6.56 -8.85
C LEU A 416 5.56 -6.94 -7.99
N LEU A 417 5.65 -6.59 -6.71
CA LEU A 417 4.53 -6.54 -5.79
C LEU A 417 3.86 -5.18 -5.93
N GLN A 418 2.56 -5.16 -6.17
CA GLN A 418 1.76 -3.94 -6.04
C GLN A 418 0.91 -4.07 -4.78
N ALA A 419 0.94 -3.07 -3.92
CA ALA A 419 0.19 -3.08 -2.68
C ALA A 419 -0.61 -1.78 -2.56
N ASN A 420 -1.91 -1.89 -2.38
CA ASN A 420 -2.77 -0.80 -1.97
C ASN A 420 -2.70 -0.64 -0.45
N ILE A 421 -1.99 0.39 -0.01
CA ILE A 421 -1.72 0.68 1.40
C ILE A 421 -2.76 1.62 2.03
N GLY A 422 -3.70 2.16 1.26
CA GLY A 422 -4.73 3.06 1.74
C GLY A 422 -5.41 3.85 0.63
N ILE A 423 -6.19 4.85 1.00
CA ILE A 423 -6.98 5.65 0.06
C ILE A 423 -6.71 7.12 0.31
N ILE A 424 -6.60 7.89 -0.77
CA ILE A 424 -6.68 9.34 -0.75
C ILE A 424 -8.11 9.73 -1.09
N ASP A 425 -8.79 10.41 -0.17
CA ASP A 425 -10.12 10.95 -0.42
C ASP A 425 -10.00 12.26 -1.23
N GLY A 426 -10.75 12.38 -2.32
CA GLY A 426 -10.83 13.60 -3.13
C GLY A 426 -9.81 13.71 -4.24
N SER A 427 -9.75 14.88 -4.88
CA SER A 427 -8.95 15.07 -6.09
C SER A 427 -7.44 14.89 -5.84
N THR A 428 -6.81 14.01 -6.61
CA THR A 428 -5.34 13.83 -6.69
C THR A 428 -4.59 15.09 -7.14
N ARG A 429 -5.30 16.13 -7.59
CA ARG A 429 -4.72 17.42 -7.99
C ARG A 429 -4.40 18.35 -6.81
N ARG A 430 -4.74 17.95 -5.58
CA ARG A 430 -4.41 18.73 -4.38
C ARG A 430 -3.00 18.38 -3.91
N GLU A 431 -2.28 19.37 -3.39
CA GLU A 431 -1.03 19.14 -2.64
C GLU A 431 -1.27 18.37 -1.33
N VAL A 432 -2.49 18.49 -0.79
CA VAL A 432 -2.94 17.91 0.48
C VAL A 432 -3.47 16.49 0.25
N LEU A 433 -2.82 15.50 0.88
CA LEU A 433 -3.21 14.09 0.84
C LEU A 433 -4.20 13.81 1.96
N LEU A 434 -5.51 13.75 1.65
CA LEU A 434 -6.53 13.22 2.57
C LEU A 434 -6.41 11.69 2.69
N PHE A 435 -5.23 11.23 3.10
CA PHE A 435 -4.92 9.82 3.23
C PHE A 435 -5.67 9.21 4.40
N ARG A 436 -6.22 8.01 4.20
CA ARG A 436 -6.78 7.16 5.24
C ARG A 436 -6.46 5.71 4.95
N THR A 437 -6.39 4.92 6.02
CA THR A 437 -6.26 3.47 5.91
C THR A 437 -7.58 2.84 5.50
N ILE A 438 -7.51 1.70 4.80
CA ILE A 438 -8.67 0.83 4.57
C ILE A 438 -8.86 0.01 5.84
N GLN A 439 -10.09 -0.13 6.33
CA GLN A 439 -10.37 -0.81 7.60
C GLN A 439 -11.18 -2.08 7.36
N THR A 440 -10.65 -3.23 7.78
CA THR A 440 -11.36 -4.51 7.82
C THR A 440 -11.33 -5.03 9.25
N GLU A 441 -12.49 -5.35 9.83
CA GLU A 441 -12.58 -5.82 11.23
C GLU A 441 -11.90 -4.88 12.26
N ASN A 442 -11.95 -3.56 12.00
CA ASN A 442 -11.28 -2.50 12.77
C ASN A 442 -9.74 -2.54 12.77
N LYS A 443 -9.14 -3.24 11.80
CA LYS A 443 -7.71 -3.20 11.55
C LYS A 443 -7.41 -2.52 10.21
N PRO A 444 -6.34 -1.72 10.13
CA PRO A 444 -5.81 -1.27 8.85
C PRO A 444 -5.47 -2.46 7.95
N THR A 445 -5.91 -2.41 6.70
CA THR A 445 -5.77 -3.50 5.73
C THR A 445 -4.98 -3.02 4.51
N VAL A 446 -4.00 -3.82 4.10
CA VAL A 446 -3.25 -3.69 2.85
C VAL A 446 -3.74 -4.75 1.88
N TYR A 447 -4.04 -4.35 0.65
CA TYR A 447 -4.42 -5.27 -0.42
C TYR A 447 -3.24 -5.45 -1.36
N ILE A 448 -2.88 -6.70 -1.68
CA ILE A 448 -1.80 -7.06 -2.60
C ILE A 448 -2.39 -7.53 -3.92
#